data_AF-A0AAD7D7K2-F1
#
_entry.id   AF-A0AAD7D7K2-F1
#
_cell.length_a   1.000
_cell.length_b   1.000
_cell.length_c   1.000
_cell.angle_alpha   90.00
_cell.angle_beta   90.00
_cell.angle_gamma   90.00
#
_symmetry.space_group_name_H-M   'P 1'
#
loop_
_entity.id
_entity.type
_entity.pdbx_description
1 polymer ?
#
loop_
_entity_poly.entity_id
_entity_poly.type
_entity_poly.pdbx_seq_one_letter_code
_entity_poly.pdbx_strand_id
1 'polypeptide(L)'
;GLQLYMARVDCYLISGGDIAIDVNAALVKELLEAQHLFLRRLLDPCTLSSLGINSRLMLAVLFTETGLMPIRIRRLLLALGRLRYMADLGEDRTVRMALMDSLDLFAAKLPGWAGDVAIMLSTLPTPIRIAPAVLSM
;
A
#
# COMPACT_ATOMS: atom_id res chain seq x y z
N GLY A 1 7.08 6.25 -21.11
CA GLY A 1 5.83 6.16 -20.34
C GLY A 1 6.04 5.72 -18.90
N LEU A 2 6.62 4.53 -18.66
CA LEU A 2 6.84 4.00 -17.31
C LEU A 2 7.75 4.87 -16.42
N GLN A 3 8.84 5.41 -16.98
CA GLN A 3 9.72 6.34 -16.25
C GLN A 3 8.97 7.59 -15.78
N LEU A 4 8.04 8.11 -16.59
CA LEU A 4 7.22 9.27 -16.23
C LEU A 4 6.23 8.94 -15.11
N TYR A 5 5.62 7.75 -15.16
CA TYR A 5 4.78 7.25 -14.06
C TYR A 5 5.53 7.24 -12.74
N MET A 6 6.70 6.57 -12.72
CA MET A 6 7.49 6.43 -11.51
C MET A 6 7.95 7.79 -10.98
N ALA A 7 8.32 8.73 -11.86
CA ALA A 7 8.83 10.03 -11.46
C ALA A 7 7.74 11.03 -11.02
N ARG A 8 6.51 10.95 -11.57
CA ARG A 8 5.51 12.03 -11.45
C ARG A 8 4.14 11.60 -10.96
N VAL A 9 3.81 10.31 -10.98
CA VAL A 9 2.49 9.81 -10.57
C VAL A 9 2.63 8.97 -9.31
N ASP A 10 3.56 8.02 -9.32
CA ASP A 10 3.75 7.06 -8.24
C ASP A 10 4.02 7.75 -6.90
N CYS A 11 4.84 8.80 -6.88
CA CYS A 11 5.15 9.58 -5.67
C CYS A 11 3.91 10.16 -4.97
N TYR A 12 2.90 10.59 -5.73
CA TYR A 12 1.64 11.08 -5.16
C TYR A 12 0.77 9.93 -4.66
N LEU A 13 0.72 8.82 -5.40
CA LEU A 13 -0.10 7.67 -5.03
C LEU A 13 0.41 6.96 -3.77
N ILE A 14 1.74 6.89 -3.59
CA ILE A 14 2.35 6.26 -2.41
C ILE A 14 2.51 7.23 -1.23
N SER A 15 2.25 8.52 -1.44
CA SER A 15 2.45 9.56 -0.43
C SER A 15 1.65 9.22 0.85
N GLY A 16 2.34 9.29 1.99
CA GLY A 16 1.78 8.98 3.30
C GLY A 16 1.34 7.53 3.48
N GLY A 17 1.67 6.61 2.57
CA GLY A 17 1.30 5.19 2.68
C GLY A 17 1.97 4.45 3.83
N ASP A 18 3.01 5.03 4.41
CA ASP A 18 3.67 4.55 5.61
C ASP A 18 2.90 4.85 6.90
N ILE A 19 2.07 5.91 6.91
CA ILE A 19 1.30 6.35 8.06
C ILE A 19 -0.19 6.03 7.87
N ALA A 20 -0.76 6.33 6.70
CA ALA A 20 -2.16 6.10 6.37
C ALA A 20 -2.36 4.71 5.74
N ILE A 21 -2.72 3.75 6.58
CA ILE A 21 -2.92 2.35 6.18
C ILE A 21 -4.26 2.17 5.46
N ASP A 22 -4.21 1.43 4.37
CA ASP A 22 -5.31 1.21 3.42
C ASP A 22 -6.37 0.19 3.91
N VAL A 23 -6.90 0.38 5.13
CA VAL A 23 -7.91 -0.53 5.74
C VAL A 23 -9.26 -0.44 5.04
N ASN A 24 -9.71 0.79 4.73
CA ASN A 24 -10.99 1.02 4.05
C ASN A 24 -10.81 1.05 2.53
N ALA A 25 -11.29 -0.01 1.86
CA ALA A 25 -11.21 -0.13 0.40
C ALA A 25 -11.90 1.01 -0.36
N ALA A 26 -12.92 1.65 0.22
CA ALA A 26 -13.62 2.77 -0.43
C ALA A 26 -12.73 4.01 -0.54
N LEU A 27 -11.92 4.30 0.48
CA LEU A 27 -11.02 5.46 0.50
C LEU A 27 -9.84 5.31 -0.46
N VAL A 28 -9.44 4.07 -0.74
CA VAL A 28 -8.29 3.74 -1.60
C VAL A 28 -8.70 3.61 -3.07
N LYS A 29 -10.01 3.57 -3.34
CA LYS A 29 -10.57 3.35 -4.68
C LYS A 29 -10.06 4.37 -5.69
N GLU A 30 -10.03 5.65 -5.34
CA GLU A 30 -9.57 6.71 -6.23
C GLU A 30 -8.09 6.56 -6.61
N LEU A 31 -7.24 6.15 -5.66
CA LEU A 31 -5.82 5.88 -5.90
C LEU A 31 -5.63 4.68 -6.85
N LEU A 32 -6.43 3.63 -6.66
CA LEU A 32 -6.42 2.45 -7.54
C LEU A 32 -6.86 2.80 -8.96
N GLU A 33 -7.94 3.57 -9.09
CA GLU A 33 -8.46 4.02 -10.38
C GLU A 33 -7.46 4.89 -11.12
N ALA A 34 -6.77 5.80 -10.42
CA ALA A 34 -5.70 6.61 -10.99
C ALA A 34 -4.54 5.75 -11.54
N GLN A 35 -4.09 4.75 -10.77
CA GLN A 35 -3.05 3.81 -11.22
C GLN A 35 -3.50 3.03 -12.47
N HIS A 36 -4.70 2.45 -12.43
CA HIS A 36 -5.24 1.66 -13.53
C HIS A 36 -5.46 2.49 -14.80
N LEU A 37 -5.91 3.73 -14.67
CA LEU A 37 -6.06 4.65 -15.79
C LEU A 37 -4.71 4.90 -16.48
N PHE A 38 -3.64 5.10 -15.71
CA PHE A 38 -2.31 5.28 -16.27
C PHE A 38 -1.81 4.02 -16.97
N LEU A 39 -1.95 2.85 -16.34
CA LEU A 39 -1.53 1.57 -16.92
C LEU A 39 -2.22 1.26 -18.25
N ARG A 40 -3.53 1.52 -18.33
CA ARG A 40 -4.31 1.36 -19.56
C ARG A 40 -3.81 2.29 -20.67
N ARG A 41 -3.51 3.55 -20.35
CA ARG A 41 -2.95 4.52 -21.31
C ARG A 41 -1.52 4.22 -21.73
N LEU A 42 -0.72 3.61 -20.85
CA LEU A 42 0.67 3.28 -21.13
C LEU A 42 0.81 2.15 -22.16
N LEU A 43 -0.09 1.16 -22.09
CA LEU A 43 -0.07 -0.03 -22.94
C LEU A 43 -0.95 0.11 -24.19
N ASP A 44 -1.79 1.15 -24.26
CA ASP A 44 -2.56 1.53 -25.45
C ASP A 44 -2.21 2.96 -25.93
N PRO A 45 -1.18 3.12 -26.78
CA PRO A 45 -0.79 4.44 -27.26
C PRO A 45 -1.67 4.99 -28.39
N CYS A 46 -2.58 4.20 -28.98
CA CYS A 46 -3.22 4.53 -30.28
C CYS A 46 -4.68 4.97 -30.22
N THR A 47 -5.34 4.99 -29.06
CA THR A 47 -6.80 5.17 -29.02
C THR A 47 -7.21 6.53 -28.46
N LEU A 48 -7.08 7.58 -29.29
CA LEU A 48 -7.80 8.86 -29.14
C LEU A 48 -9.09 8.89 -30.00
N SER A 49 -9.50 7.75 -30.54
CA SER A 49 -10.78 7.57 -31.24
C SER A 49 -11.38 6.25 -30.78
N SER A 50 -12.57 6.28 -30.20
CA SER A 50 -13.49 5.16 -29.97
C SER A 50 -13.00 3.73 -30.34
N LEU A 51 -13.05 2.80 -29.38
CA LEU A 51 -12.82 1.34 -29.46
C LEU A 51 -11.36 0.84 -29.35
N GLY A 52 -11.10 0.08 -28.28
CA GLY A 52 -10.90 -1.35 -28.54
C GLY A 52 -9.70 -2.09 -27.98
N ILE A 53 -8.82 -1.53 -27.15
CA ILE A 53 -7.94 -2.40 -26.35
C ILE A 53 -8.76 -2.99 -25.22
N ASN A 54 -9.11 -4.27 -25.40
CA ASN A 54 -9.87 -5.13 -24.52
C ASN A 54 -10.00 -4.59 -23.08
N SER A 55 -11.19 -4.07 -22.75
CA SER A 55 -11.71 -3.96 -21.38
C SER A 55 -11.59 -5.28 -20.57
N ARG A 56 -11.19 -6.36 -21.25
CA ARG A 56 -10.95 -7.72 -20.76
C ARG A 56 -9.49 -8.07 -20.45
N LEU A 57 -8.51 -7.20 -20.71
CA LEU A 57 -7.14 -7.48 -20.24
C LEU A 57 -7.15 -7.47 -18.72
N MET A 58 -6.93 -8.66 -18.16
CA MET A 58 -6.90 -8.86 -16.71
C MET A 58 -5.84 -7.94 -16.12
N LEU A 59 -6.19 -7.10 -15.15
CA LEU A 59 -5.27 -6.15 -14.52
C LEU A 59 -3.96 -6.80 -14.08
N ALA A 60 -4.02 -8.08 -13.67
CA ALA A 60 -2.86 -8.90 -13.36
C ALA A 60 -1.82 -8.91 -14.49
N VAL A 61 -2.24 -9.06 -15.75
CA VAL A 61 -1.35 -9.04 -16.92
C VAL A 61 -0.68 -7.68 -17.08
N LEU A 62 -1.41 -6.58 -16.87
CA LEU A 62 -0.81 -5.24 -16.98
C LEU A 62 0.30 -5.05 -15.94
N PHE A 63 0.12 -5.55 -14.71
CA PHE A 63 1.14 -5.49 -13.67
C PHE A 63 2.34 -6.40 -13.97
N THR A 64 2.12 -7.62 -14.45
CA THR A 64 3.23 -8.54 -14.79
C THR A 64 4.05 -8.04 -15.97
N GLU A 65 3.42 -7.49 -17.01
CA GLU A 65 4.11 -6.97 -18.19
C GLU A 65 4.89 -5.68 -17.92
N THR A 66 4.36 -4.81 -17.04
CA THR A 66 5.01 -3.53 -16.71
C THR A 66 6.01 -3.63 -15.55
N GLY A 67 6.00 -4.74 -14.80
CA GLY A 67 6.75 -4.88 -13.55
C GLY A 67 6.28 -3.94 -12.43
N LEU A 68 5.13 -3.29 -12.59
CA LEU A 68 4.56 -2.42 -11.56
C LEU A 68 3.85 -3.23 -10.49
N MET A 69 3.95 -2.76 -9.25
CA MET A 69 3.19 -3.32 -8.15
C MET A 69 1.85 -2.58 -7.98
N PRO A 70 0.75 -3.29 -7.66
CA PRO A 70 -0.50 -2.66 -7.26
C PRO A 70 -0.28 -1.66 -6.11
N ILE A 71 -0.95 -0.51 -6.16
CA ILE A 71 -0.67 0.59 -5.23
C ILE A 71 -0.89 0.19 -3.76
N ARG A 72 -1.90 -0.64 -3.46
CA ARG A 72 -2.15 -1.19 -2.12
C ARG A 72 -0.95 -1.96 -1.58
N ILE A 73 -0.29 -2.74 -2.44
CA ILE A 73 0.90 -3.51 -2.05
C ILE A 73 2.08 -2.56 -1.85
N ARG A 74 2.28 -1.57 -2.72
CA ARG A 74 3.35 -0.57 -2.57
C ARG A 74 3.21 0.22 -1.26
N ARG A 75 2.00 0.71 -0.96
CA ARG A 75 1.72 1.45 0.28
C ARG A 75 1.90 0.57 1.53
N LEU A 76 1.43 -0.69 1.49
CA LEU A 76 1.67 -1.64 2.58
C LEU A 76 3.17 -1.90 2.80
N LEU A 77 3.97 -2.05 1.74
CA LEU A 77 5.42 -2.23 1.86
C LEU A 77 6.10 -1.01 2.52
N LEU A 78 5.63 0.21 2.25
CA LEU A 78 6.12 1.41 2.92
C LEU A 78 5.77 1.40 4.42
N ALA A 79 4.55 1.01 4.78
CA ALA A 79 4.15 0.85 6.18
C ALA A 79 4.98 -0.20 6.91
N LEU A 80 5.27 -1.34 6.27
CA LEU A 80 6.14 -2.38 6.83
C LEU A 80 7.59 -1.92 6.94
N GLY A 81 8.10 -1.17 5.94
CA GLY A 81 9.42 -0.56 6.00
C GLY A 81 9.52 0.45 7.15
N ARG A 82 8.47 1.23 7.38
CA ARG A 82 8.35 2.14 8.51
C ARG A 82 8.31 1.38 9.83
N LEU A 83 7.50 0.32 9.96
CA LEU A 83 7.46 -0.54 11.14
C LEU A 83 8.86 -1.05 11.50
N ARG A 84 9.57 -1.61 10.52
CA ARG A 84 10.94 -2.08 10.71
C ARG A 84 11.86 -0.96 11.18
N TYR A 85 11.83 0.20 10.50
CA TYR A 85 12.61 1.36 10.90
C TYR A 85 12.33 1.76 12.35
N MET A 86 11.05 1.81 12.76
CA MET A 86 10.67 2.14 14.13
C MET A 86 11.18 1.09 15.13
N ALA A 87 11.10 -0.20 14.80
CA ALA A 87 11.58 -1.31 15.62
C ALA A 87 13.11 -1.38 15.73
N ASP A 88 13.84 -0.81 14.77
CA ASP A 88 15.31 -0.74 14.81
C ASP A 88 15.82 0.48 15.60
N LEU A 89 14.95 1.44 15.98
CA LEU A 89 15.33 2.62 16.76
C LEU A 89 15.52 2.30 18.25
N GLY A 90 16.46 3.00 18.90
CA GLY A 90 16.60 2.97 20.36
C GLY A 90 15.37 3.51 21.10
N GLU A 91 15.19 3.07 22.34
CA GLU A 91 13.99 3.31 23.15
C GLU A 91 13.69 4.79 23.41
N ASP A 92 14.72 5.63 23.52
CA ASP A 92 14.58 7.07 23.79
C ASP A 92 14.01 7.88 22.61
N ARG A 93 13.78 7.23 21.46
CA ARG A 93 13.29 7.92 20.26
C ARG A 93 11.76 8.02 20.31
N THR A 94 11.23 9.24 20.15
CA THR A 94 9.78 9.51 20.14
C THR A 94 9.01 8.64 19.16
N VAL A 95 9.62 8.29 18.03
CA VAL A 95 8.99 7.41 17.03
C VAL A 95 8.89 5.96 17.56
N ARG A 96 9.87 5.48 18.32
CA ARG A 96 9.82 4.16 18.98
C ARG A 96 8.74 4.16 20.06
N MET A 97 8.66 5.21 20.87
CA MET A 97 7.58 5.35 21.87
C MET A 97 6.20 5.34 21.22
N ALA A 98 6.00 6.08 20.13
CA ALA A 98 4.74 6.07 19.39
C ALA A 98 4.39 4.69 18.81
N LEU A 99 5.39 3.90 18.40
CA LEU A 99 5.16 2.50 18.03
C LEU A 99 4.68 1.70 19.24
N MET A 100 5.36 1.79 20.39
CA MET A 100 4.97 1.07 21.61
C MET A 100 3.54 1.43 22.04
N ASP A 101 3.18 2.71 22.06
CA ASP A 101 1.81 3.16 22.36
C ASP A 101 0.80 2.54 21.37
N SER A 102 1.15 2.49 20.09
CA SER A 102 0.29 1.87 19.08
C SER A 102 0.17 0.35 19.26
N LEU A 103 1.19 -0.34 19.80
CA LEU A 103 1.13 -1.75 20.12
C LEU A 103 0.29 -2.03 21.37
N ASP A 104 0.37 -1.16 22.37
CA ASP A 104 -0.47 -1.24 23.56
C ASP A 104 -1.96 -1.08 23.20
N LEU A 105 -2.28 -0.13 22.32
CA LEU A 105 -3.64 -0.02 21.75
C LEU A 105 -4.07 -1.30 21.04
N PHE A 106 -3.19 -1.89 20.23
CA PHE A 106 -3.50 -3.14 19.52
C PHE A 106 -3.72 -4.31 20.50
N ALA A 107 -2.90 -4.45 21.54
CA ALA A 107 -3.06 -5.44 22.59
C ALA A 107 -4.39 -5.26 23.36
N ALA A 108 -4.77 -4.00 23.61
CA ALA A 108 -6.05 -3.62 24.22
C ALA A 108 -7.25 -3.74 23.26
N LYS A 109 -7.04 -4.13 21.99
CA LYS A 109 -8.07 -4.19 20.93
C LYS A 109 -8.74 -2.85 20.64
N LEU A 110 -8.00 -1.76 20.83
CA LEU A 110 -8.41 -0.41 20.50
C LEU A 110 -7.93 -0.03 19.09
N PRO A 111 -8.61 0.91 18.40
CA PRO A 111 -8.17 1.39 17.10
C PRO A 111 -6.80 2.05 17.19
N GLY A 112 -5.95 1.81 16.20
CA GLY A 112 -4.58 2.33 16.17
C GLY A 112 -3.80 1.78 14.99
N TRP A 113 -2.68 2.44 14.69
CA TRP A 113 -1.89 2.21 13.49
C TRP A 113 -1.40 0.75 13.35
N ALA A 114 -0.87 0.15 14.42
CA ALA A 114 -0.43 -1.24 14.41
C ALA A 114 -1.57 -2.24 14.17
N GLY A 115 -2.76 -1.95 14.71
CA GLY A 115 -3.97 -2.72 14.43
C GLY A 115 -4.39 -2.62 12.97
N ASP A 116 -4.32 -1.43 12.39
CA ASP A 116 -4.61 -1.21 10.96
C ASP A 116 -3.65 -1.98 10.05
N VAL A 117 -2.35 -2.02 10.40
CA VAL A 117 -1.36 -2.86 9.69
C VAL A 117 -1.72 -4.33 9.80
N ALA A 118 -2.08 -4.83 11.00
CA ALA A 118 -2.48 -6.21 11.20
C ALA A 118 -3.75 -6.58 10.42
N ILE A 119 -4.73 -5.68 10.37
CA ILE A 119 -5.94 -5.84 9.55
C ILE A 119 -5.55 -5.93 8.08
N MET A 120 -4.75 -4.99 7.57
CA MET A 120 -4.37 -4.97 6.17
C MET A 120 -3.62 -6.24 5.75
N LEU A 121 -2.70 -6.74 6.59
CA LEU A 121 -2.00 -8.01 6.39
C LEU A 121 -2.94 -9.23 6.35
N SER A 122 -4.02 -9.20 7.12
CA SER A 122 -5.04 -10.25 7.09
C SER A 122 -5.89 -10.25 5.80
N THR A 123 -5.91 -9.14 5.06
CA THR A 123 -6.65 -9.03 3.78
C THR A 123 -5.86 -9.46 2.55
N LEU A 124 -4.59 -9.85 2.72
CA LEU A 124 -3.76 -10.34 1.62
C LEU A 124 -4.27 -11.69 1.08
N PRO A 125 -3.95 -12.04 -0.19
CA PRO A 125 -4.35 -13.33 -0.77
C PRO A 125 -3.93 -14.54 0.08
N THR A 126 -2.77 -14.43 0.72
CA THR A 126 -2.35 -15.32 1.81
C THR A 126 -2.38 -14.51 3.10
N PRO A 127 -3.42 -14.69 3.95
CA PRO A 127 -3.57 -13.89 5.16
C PRO A 127 -2.42 -14.08 6.13
N ILE A 128 -1.81 -12.97 6.56
CA ILE A 128 -0.80 -12.96 7.61
C ILE A 128 -1.48 -12.47 8.89
N ARG A 129 -1.59 -13.35 9.88
CA ARG A 129 -2.19 -13.02 11.17
C ARG A 129 -1.09 -12.76 12.18
N ILE A 130 -1.08 -11.57 12.76
CA ILE A 130 -0.10 -11.16 13.76
C ILE A 130 -0.76 -11.12 15.12
N ALA A 131 -0.11 -11.71 16.13
CA ALA A 131 -0.51 -11.57 17.52
C ALA A 131 0.17 -10.32 18.12
N PRO A 132 -0.49 -9.59 19.05
CA PRO A 132 0.08 -8.39 19.67
C PRO A 132 1.48 -8.61 20.27
N ALA A 133 1.71 -9.79 20.87
CA ALA A 133 2.98 -10.16 21.50
C ALA A 133 4.16 -10.32 20.52
N VAL A 134 3.92 -10.41 19.19
CA VAL A 134 4.97 -10.62 18.18
C VAL A 134 5.56 -9.30 17.69
N LEU A 135 4.85 -8.19 17.86
CA LEU A 135 5.29 -6.87 17.38
C LEU A 135 6.12 -6.09 18.41
N SER A 136 6.19 -6.58 19.65
CA SER A 136 6.93 -5.96 20.76
C SER A 136 8.40 -6.38 20.87
N MET A 137 8.88 -7.24 19.96
CA MET A 137 10.30 -7.63 19.85
C MET A 137 11.03 -6.72 18.87
#